data_AF-A0A2M9H6C6-F1
#
_entry.id   AF-A0A2M9H6C6-F1
#
_cell.length_a   1.000
_cell.length_b   1.000
_cell.length_c   1.000
_cell.angle_alpha   90.00
_cell.angle_beta   90.00
_cell.angle_gamma   90.00
#
_symmetry.space_group_name_H-M   'P 1'
#
loop_
_entity.id
_entity.type
_entity.pdbx_description
1 polymer ?
#
loop_
_entity_poly.entity_id
_entity_poly.type
_entity_poly.pdbx_seq_one_letter_code
_entity_poly.pdbx_strand_id
1 'polypeptide(L)' 'MTTEYLGVKQVAERLGITTGAFNSLKQPEPDALIGRTRGWLPETIDAWNAARPGRGAGGGRPRKQKKQP' A
#
# COMPACT_ATOMS: atom_id res chain seq x y z
N MET A 1 -12.04 -21.56 -8.08
CA MET A 1 -11.16 -20.39 -8.23
C MET A 1 -10.85 -19.86 -6.84
N THR A 2 -9.65 -19.34 -6.62
CA THR A 2 -9.19 -18.83 -5.32
C THR A 2 -9.09 -17.31 -5.40
N THR A 3 -9.60 -16.62 -4.38
CA THR A 3 -9.45 -15.16 -4.25
C THR A 3 -8.23 -14.86 -3.39
N GLU A 4 -7.29 -14.08 -3.93
CA GLU A 4 -6.10 -13.64 -3.19
C GLU A 4 -6.31 -12.24 -2.64
N TYR A 5 -6.04 -12.07 -1.34
CA TYR A 5 -6.09 -10.78 -0.65
C TYR A 5 -4.69 -10.33 -0.28
N LEU A 6 -4.44 -9.03 -0.43
CA LEU A 6 -3.20 -8.36 -0.06
C LEU A 6 -3.24 -8.01 1.43
N GLY A 7 -2.25 -8.50 2.19
CA GLY A 7 -1.98 -7.99 3.54
C GLY A 7 -1.26 -6.65 3.51
N VAL A 8 -1.16 -5.98 4.67
CA VAL A 8 -0.53 -4.65 4.82
C VAL A 8 0.86 -4.54 4.15
N LYS A 9 1.69 -5.59 4.25
CA LYS A 9 3.01 -5.62 3.63
C LYS A 9 2.92 -5.57 2.09
N GLN A 10 2.07 -6.41 1.51
CA GLN A 10 1.89 -6.50 0.05
C GLN A 10 1.27 -5.23 -0.51
N VAL A 11 0.35 -4.60 0.23
CA VAL A 11 -0.20 -3.29 -0.13
C VAL A 11 0.89 -2.22 -0.15
N ALA A 12 1.75 -2.17 0.88
CA ALA A 12 2.84 -1.19 0.92
C ALA A 12 3.85 -1.39 -0.22
N GLU A 13 4.20 -2.64 -0.55
CA GLU A 13 5.05 -2.99 -1.69
C GLU A 13 4.43 -2.55 -3.02
N ARG A 14 3.13 -2.82 -3.23
CA ARG A 14 2.39 -2.41 -4.44
C ARG A 14 2.40 -0.89 -4.63
N LEU A 15 2.31 -0.14 -3.54
CA LEU A 15 2.30 1.33 -3.54
C LEU A 15 3.70 1.96 -3.55
N GLY A 16 4.77 1.16 -3.43
CA GLY A 16 6.14 1.67 -3.34
C GLY A 16 6.44 2.47 -2.06
N ILE A 17 5.73 2.20 -0.97
CA ILE A 17 5.86 2.90 0.32
C ILE A 17 6.25 1.94 1.44
N THR A 18 6.54 2.49 2.63
CA THR A 18 6.75 1.67 3.83
C THR A 18 5.41 1.24 4.44
N THR A 19 5.40 0.12 5.16
CA THR A 19 4.22 -0.31 5.93
C THR A 19 3.79 0.72 6.96
N GLY A 20 4.74 1.42 7.59
CA GLY A 20 4.46 2.54 8.50
C GLY A 20 3.76 3.71 7.80
N ALA A 21 4.18 4.05 6.57
CA ALA A 21 3.50 5.06 5.77
C ALA A 21 2.07 4.62 5.43
N PHE A 22 1.86 3.36 5.02
CA PHE A 22 0.52 2.83 4.79
C PHE A 22 -0.36 2.84 6.05
N ASN A 23 0.21 2.55 7.23
CA ASN A 23 -0.52 2.59 8.50
C ASN A 23 -0.87 4.01 8.98
N SER A 24 -0.12 5.02 8.53
CA SER A 24 -0.40 6.43 8.86
C SER A 24 -1.47 7.05 7.96
N LEU A 25 -1.81 6.36 6.88
CA LEU A 25 -2.78 6.79 5.89
C LEU A 25 -4.21 6.39 6.31
N LYS A 26 -5.20 7.18 5.89
CA LYS A 26 -6.61 6.73 5.95
C LYS A 26 -6.83 5.66 4.89
N GLN A 27 -6.70 4.40 5.31
CA GLN A 27 -6.85 3.19 4.50
C GLN A 27 -8.28 3.02 4.01
N PRO A 28 -8.50 2.32 2.87
CA PRO A 28 -9.84 1.91 2.50
C PRO A 28 -10.32 0.83 3.47
N GLU A 29 -11.62 0.61 3.48
CA GLU A 29 -12.20 -0.52 4.20
C GLU A 29 -11.58 -1.85 3.68
N PRO A 30 -11.23 -2.79 4.56
CA PRO A 30 -10.69 -4.08 4.13
C PRO A 30 -11.79 -4.95 3.52
N ASP A 31 -11.48 -5.57 2.38
CA ASP A 31 -12.37 -6.54 1.71
C ASP A 31 -12.46 -7.86 2.49
N ALA A 32 -11.45 -8.16 3.32
CA ALA A 32 -11.44 -9.32 4.19
C ALA A 32 -10.84 -9.03 5.57
N LEU A 33 -11.40 -9.64 6.61
CA LEU A 33 -10.88 -9.63 7.97
C LEU A 33 -10.66 -11.06 8.46
N ILE A 34 -9.44 -11.35 8.89
CA ILE A 34 -9.07 -12.63 9.52
C ILE A 34 -8.55 -12.31 10.92
N GLY A 35 -9.45 -12.34 11.91
CA GLY A 35 -9.16 -11.86 13.26
C GLY A 35 -8.76 -10.37 13.22
N ARG A 36 -7.49 -10.08 13.50
CA ARG A 36 -6.92 -8.71 13.44
C ARG A 36 -6.25 -8.38 12.10
N THR A 37 -6.09 -9.38 11.24
CA THR A 37 -5.45 -9.22 9.94
C THR A 37 -6.44 -8.65 8.95
N ARG A 38 -6.05 -7.56 8.29
CA ARG A 38 -6.80 -6.90 7.22
C ARG A 38 -6.27 -7.36 5.87
N GLY A 39 -7.18 -7.68 4.97
CA GLY A 39 -6.91 -8.04 3.58
C GLY A 39 -7.66 -7.12 2.63
N TRP A 40 -7.01 -6.74 1.54
CA TRP A 40 -7.62 -5.96 0.47
C TRP A 40 -7.45 -6.66 -0.88
N LEU A 41 -8.41 -6.49 -1.76
CA LEU A 41 -8.23 -6.85 -3.16
C LEU A 41 -7.22 -5.88 -3.80
N PRO A 42 -6.43 -6.35 -4.79
CA PRO A 42 -5.59 -5.48 -5.59
C PRO A 42 -6.34 -4.27 -6.17
N GLU A 43 -7.55 -4.51 -6.69
CA GLU A 43 -8.41 -3.50 -7.30
C GLU A 43 -8.88 -2.44 -6.31
N THR A 44 -9.25 -2.84 -5.08
CA THR A 44 -9.64 -1.93 -4.01
C THR A 44 -8.51 -0.94 -3.66
N ILE A 45 -7.28 -1.44 -3.58
CA ILE A 45 -6.10 -0.60 -3.33
C ILE A 45 -5.82 0.34 -4.50
N ASP A 46 -5.90 -0.14 -5.74
CA ASP A 46 -5.61 0.66 -6.92
C ASP A 46 -6.62 1.81 -7.10
N ALA A 47 -7.91 1.50 -6.96
CA ALA A 47 -8.99 2.48 -7.04
C ALA A 47 -8.86 3.54 -5.93
N TRP A 48 -8.59 3.11 -4.70
CA TRP A 48 -8.35 4.01 -3.59
C TRP A 48 -7.10 4.87 -3.82
N ASN A 49 -6.01 4.30 -4.32
CA ASN A 49 -4.77 5.05 -4.57
C ASN A 49 -4.95 6.11 -5.66
N ALA A 50 -5.73 5.80 -6.71
CA ALA A 50 -6.06 6.74 -7.78
C ALA A 50 -6.99 7.88 -7.31
N ALA A 51 -7.91 7.60 -6.39
CA ALA A 51 -8.90 8.58 -5.91
C ALA A 51 -8.37 9.53 -4.82
N ARG A 52 -7.12 9.39 -4.39
CA ARG A 52 -6.58 10.12 -3.23
C ARG A 52 -6.21 11.58 -3.56
N PRO A 53 -6.78 12.57 -2.85
CA PRO A 53 -6.42 13.97 -3.02
C PRO A 53 -5.06 14.26 -2.37
N GLY A 54 -4.00 14.33 -3.19
CA GLY A 54 -2.66 14.82 -2.78
C GLY A 54 -1.49 13.88 -3.13
N ARG A 55 -0.55 14.42 -3.94
CA ARG A 55 0.73 13.86 -4.45
C ARG A 55 0.59 12.54 -5.23
N GLY A 56 -0.02 12.63 -6.40
CA GLY A 56 0.06 11.60 -7.42
C GLY A 56 1.49 11.10 -7.68
N ALA A 57 1.60 9.79 -7.88
CA ALA A 57 2.65 9.11 -8.64
C ALA A 57 4.14 9.17 -8.19
N GLY A 58 4.52 9.75 -7.03
CA GLY A 58 5.97 9.90 -6.73
C GLY A 58 6.40 10.23 -5.30
N GLY A 59 5.64 9.84 -4.27
CA GLY A 59 5.92 10.22 -2.86
C GLY A 59 7.13 9.56 -2.19
N GLY A 60 7.94 8.78 -2.91
CA GLY A 60 9.19 8.24 -2.39
C GLY A 60 10.25 9.33 -2.27
N ARG A 61 10.75 9.61 -1.06
CA ARG A 61 12.01 10.35 -0.91
C ARG A 61 13.08 9.58 -1.72
N PRO A 62 13.78 10.21 -2.68
CA PRO A 62 14.81 9.50 -3.45
C PRO A 62 15.81 8.88 -2.47
N ARG A 63 16.02 7.56 -2.57
CA ARG A 63 17.09 6.89 -1.84
C ARG A 63 18.41 7.51 -2.30
N LYS A 64 19.16 8.10 -1.37
CA LYS A 64 20.54 8.54 -1.61
C LYS A 64 21.35 7.30 -1.99
N GLN A 65 21.76 7.17 -3.26
CA GLN A 65 22.71 6.13 -3.66
C GLN A 65 24.02 6.40 -2.93
N LYS A 66 24.43 5.48 -2.04
CA LYS A 66 25.79 5.50 -1.50
C LYS A 66 26.72 5.08 -2.64
N LYS A 67 27.53 6.01 -3.17
CA LYS A 67 28.72 5.64 -3.94
C LYS A 67 29.63 4.85 -2.99
N GLN A 68 29.89 3.60 -3.33
CA GLN A 68 30.91 2.79 -2.64
C GLN A 68 32.29 3.17 -3.21
N PRO A 69 33.34 3.17 -2.38
CA PRO A 69 34.71 3.52 -2.78
C PRO A 69 35.32 2.50 -3.75
#